data_AF-A0A182D174-F1
#
_entry.id   AF-A0A182D174-F1
#
_cell.length_a   1.000
_cell.length_b   1.000
_cell.length_c   1.000
_cell.angle_alpha   90.00
_cell.angle_beta   90.00
_cell.angle_gamma   90.00
#
_symmetry.space_group_name_H-M   'P 1'
#
loop_
_entity.id
_entity.type
_entity.pdbx_description
1 polymer ?
#
loop_
_entity_poly.entity_id
_entity_poly.type
_entity_poly.pdbx_seq_one_letter_code
_entity_poly.pdbx_strand_id
1 'polypeptide(L)' 'MRRFLDDDPADDDNLMDFGLNSIAAMQLVAEWKAARLDVNFVEFARCPTLDALWDLLKRKSMGDA' A
#
# COMPACT_ATOMS: atom_id res chain seq x y z
N MET A 1 -17.35 11.51 17.64
CA MET A 1 -17.50 11.46 16.18
C MET A 1 -16.66 12.58 15.56
N ARG A 2 -15.34 12.36 15.40
CA ARG A 2 -14.41 13.32 14.80
C ARG A 2 -13.13 12.59 14.36
N ARG A 3 -13.24 11.76 13.31
CA ARG A 3 -12.09 11.11 12.64
C ARG A 3 -11.70 11.83 11.33
N PHE A 4 -12.41 12.93 11.00
CA PHE A 4 -12.24 13.72 9.76
C PHE A 4 -11.23 14.89 9.91
N LEU A 5 -10.41 14.94 10.97
CA LEU A 5 -9.48 16.05 11.25
C LEU A 5 -8.02 15.64 11.48
N ASP A 6 -7.71 14.34 11.40
CA ASP A 6 -6.32 13.91 11.45
C ASP A 6 -5.74 14.13 10.04
N ASP A 7 -4.65 14.90 9.94
CA ASP A 7 -3.92 15.11 8.69
C ASP A 7 -3.27 13.81 8.20
N ASP A 8 -3.03 12.86 9.10
CA ASP A 8 -2.40 11.57 8.83
C ASP A 8 -3.41 10.41 8.84
N PRO A 9 -3.31 9.46 7.90
CA PRO A 9 -4.14 8.26 7.88
C PRO A 9 -3.79 7.31 9.04
N ALA A 10 -4.79 6.68 9.63
CA ALA A 10 -4.57 5.52 10.49
C ALA A 10 -4.19 4.28 9.67
N ASP A 11 -3.67 3.25 10.34
CA ASP A 11 -3.17 2.04 9.66
C ASP A 11 -4.25 1.27 8.86
N ASP A 12 -5.51 1.40 9.31
CA ASP A 12 -6.71 0.79 8.73
C ASP A 12 -7.45 1.68 7.73
N ASP A 13 -7.01 2.94 7.57
CA ASP A 13 -7.66 3.89 6.68
C ASP A 13 -7.28 3.64 5.20
N ASN A 14 -8.24 3.92 4.33
CA ASN A 14 -8.04 3.86 2.89
C ASN A 14 -7.18 5.05 2.43
N LEU A 15 -5.95 4.77 2.03
CA LEU A 15 -4.99 5.80 1.62
C LEU A 15 -5.42 6.58 0.37
N MET A 16 -6.33 6.06 -0.44
CA MET A 16 -6.88 6.82 -1.57
C MET A 16 -7.66 8.06 -1.11
N ASP A 17 -8.30 7.99 0.06
CA ASP A 17 -9.00 9.11 0.68
C ASP A 17 -8.03 10.20 1.16
N PHE A 18 -6.74 9.84 1.30
CA PHE A 18 -5.61 10.69 1.68
C PHE A 18 -4.71 11.08 0.49
N GLY A 19 -5.17 10.85 -0.76
CA GLY A 19 -4.49 11.32 -1.97
C GLY A 19 -3.55 10.32 -2.64
N LEU A 20 -3.50 9.07 -2.18
CA LEU A 20 -2.82 7.97 -2.89
C LEU A 20 -3.57 7.65 -4.19
N ASN A 21 -3.13 8.26 -5.28
CA ASN A 21 -3.72 8.07 -6.60
C ASN A 21 -3.02 6.95 -7.40
N SER A 22 -3.59 6.62 -8.57
CA SER A 22 -3.09 5.54 -9.44
C SER A 22 -1.64 5.73 -9.88
N ILE A 23 -1.17 6.97 -10.07
CA ILE A 23 0.22 7.25 -10.49
C ILE A 23 1.16 6.96 -9.33
N ALA A 24 0.85 7.46 -8.13
CA ALA A 24 1.64 7.21 -6.93
C ALA A 24 1.71 5.70 -6.61
N ALA A 25 0.58 5.00 -6.74
CA ALA A 25 0.53 3.54 -6.62
C ALA A 25 1.42 2.83 -7.64
N MET A 26 1.40 3.25 -8.91
CA MET A 26 2.28 2.68 -9.94
C MET A 26 3.77 2.94 -9.67
N GLN A 27 4.11 4.10 -9.11
CA GLN A 27 5.49 4.42 -8.70
C GLN A 27 5.95 3.50 -7.56
N LEU A 28 5.14 3.34 -6.51
CA LEU A 28 5.43 2.41 -5.40
C LEU A 28 5.64 0.97 -5.90
N VAL A 29 4.75 0.48 -6.77
CA VAL A 29 4.88 -0.86 -7.37
C VAL A 29 6.17 -0.97 -8.18
N ALA A 30 6.57 0.06 -8.93
CA ALA A 30 7.82 0.05 -9.68
C ALA A 30 9.05 0.03 -8.75
N GLU A 31 9.03 0.78 -7.66
CA GLU A 31 10.10 0.78 -6.65
C GLU A 31 10.27 -0.58 -5.98
N TRP A 32 9.17 -1.23 -5.60
CA TRP A 32 9.23 -2.57 -4.99
C TRP A 32 9.72 -3.63 -5.97
N LYS A 33 9.32 -3.55 -7.24
CA LYS A 33 9.87 -4.42 -8.29
C LYS A 33 11.38 -4.21 -8.46
N ALA A 34 11.86 -2.97 -8.40
CA ALA A 34 13.29 -2.68 -8.42
C ALA A 34 14.02 -3.27 -7.20
N ALA A 35 13.35 -3.35 -6.05
CA ALA A 35 13.82 -4.06 -4.86
C ALA A 35 13.66 -5.59 -4.91
N ARG A 36 13.29 -6.16 -6.08
CA ARG A 36 13.03 -7.59 -6.30
C ARG A 36 11.85 -8.17 -5.51
N LEU A 37 10.92 -7.33 -5.07
CA LEU A 37 9.64 -7.76 -4.51
C LEU A 37 8.62 -7.92 -5.65
N ASP A 38 8.09 -9.13 -5.83
CA ASP A 38 7.08 -9.41 -6.87
C ASP A 38 5.69 -8.94 -6.43
N VAL A 39 5.50 -7.62 -6.38
CA VAL A 39 4.22 -6.97 -6.12
C VAL A 39 3.69 -6.39 -7.42
N ASN A 40 2.39 -6.56 -7.67
CA ASN A 40 1.70 -5.91 -8.77
C ASN A 40 0.63 -4.92 -8.31
N PHE A 41 0.18 -4.07 -9.24
CA PHE A 41 -0.80 -3.02 -8.95
C PHE A 41 -2.16 -3.57 -8.51
N VAL A 42 -2.58 -4.74 -9.01
CA VAL A 42 -3.87 -5.34 -8.62
C VAL A 42 -3.83 -5.79 -7.17
N GLU A 43 -2.72 -6.37 -6.71
CA GLU A 43 -2.49 -6.72 -5.31
C GLU A 43 -2.50 -5.49 -4.42
N PHE A 44 -1.85 -4.40 -4.85
CA PHE A 44 -1.85 -3.11 -4.16
C PHE A 44 -3.24 -2.49 -4.05
N ALA A 45 -3.98 -2.41 -5.16
CA ALA A 45 -5.26 -1.72 -5.25
C ALA A 45 -6.41 -2.46 -4.54
N ARG A 46 -6.22 -3.73 -4.18
CA ARG A 46 -7.25 -4.56 -3.52
C ARG A 46 -7.61 -4.04 -2.14
N CYS A 47 -6.63 -3.54 -1.39
CA CYS A 47 -6.81 -2.99 -0.05
C CYS A 47 -5.68 -1.98 0.20
N PRO A 48 -5.87 -0.71 -0.18
CA PRO A 48 -4.84 0.33 -0.11
C PRO A 48 -4.76 0.94 1.30
N THR A 49 -4.60 0.11 2.33
CA THR A 49 -4.36 0.55 3.72
C THR A 49 -2.91 0.28 4.10
N LEU A 50 -2.37 0.99 5.10
CA LEU A 50 -0.97 0.77 5.53
C LEU A 50 -0.79 -0.67 6.02
N ASP A 51 -1.73 -1.19 6.81
CA ASP A 51 -1.70 -2.57 7.32
C ASP A 51 -1.64 -3.61 6.19
N ALA A 52 -2.54 -3.50 5.21
CA ALA A 52 -2.63 -4.46 4.13
C ALA A 52 -1.39 -4.43 3.22
N LEU A 53 -0.84 -3.25 2.97
CA LEU A 53 0.38 -3.06 2.19
C LEU A 53 1.60 -3.61 2.93
N TRP A 54 1.72 -3.34 4.23
CA TRP A 54 2.82 -3.88 5.03
C TRP A 54 2.78 -5.41 5.11
N ASP A 55 1.59 -5.98 5.28
CA ASP A 55 1.39 -7.43 5.24
C ASP A 55 1.72 -8.04 3.88
N LEU A 56 1.36 -7.37 2.78
CA LEU A 56 1.74 -7.78 1.43
C LEU A 56 3.25 -7.81 1.27
N LEU A 57 3.94 -6.74 1.69
CA LEU A 57 5.40 -6.65 1.60
C LEU A 57 6.09 -7.71 2.46
N LYS A 58 5.63 -7.93 3.70
CA LYS A 58 6.16 -9.01 4.55
C LYS A 58 6.07 -10.36 3.85
N ARG A 59 4.90 -10.73 3.31
CA ARG A 59 4.72 -11.99 2.56
C ARG A 59 5.69 -12.11 1.39
N LYS A 60 5.83 -11.06 0.58
CA LYS A 60 6.70 -11.06 -0.61
C LYS A 60 8.19 -11.04 -0.25
N SER A 61 8.56 -10.42 0.88
CA SER A 61 9.95 -10.35 1.36
C SER A 61 10.41 -11.62 2.05
N MET A 62 9.50 -12.35 2.70
CA MET A 62 9.79 -13.59 3.43
C MET A 62 9.80 -14.83 2.53
N GLY A 63 9.49 -14.67 1.24
CA GLY A 63 9.53 -15.73 0.24
C GLY A 63 8.29 -16.62 0.25
N ASP A 64 7.61 -16.69 -0.89
CA ASP A 64 7.29 -18.00 -1.46
C ASP A 64 8.63 -18.74 -1.59
N ALA A 65 8.89 -19.69 -0.69
CA ALA A 65 9.92 -20.71 -0.85
C ALA A 65 9.45 -21.77 -1.86
#